data_AF-A0A929ZHT2-F1
#
_entry.id   AF-A0A929ZHT2-F1
#
_cell.length_a   1.000
_cell.length_b   1.000
_cell.length_c   1.000
_cell.angle_alpha   90.00
_cell.angle_beta   90.00
_cell.angle_gamma   90.00
#
_symmetry.space_group_name_H-M   'P 1'
#
loop_
_entity.id
_entity.type
_entity.pdbx_description
1 polymer ?
#
loop_
_entity_poly.entity_id
_entity_poly.type
_entity_poly.pdbx_seq_one_letter_code
_entity_poly.pdbx_strand_id
1 'polypeptide(L)' 'GGPSDEEGTVTFVASWRDASTGETGQMREHSRFSRRAGRWVYEYGAND' A
#
# COMPACT_ATOMS: atom_id res chain seq x y z
N GLY A 1 -12.57 -0.98 1.11
CA GLY A 1 -13.58 -1.96 0.67
C GLY A 1 -14.52 -2.32 1.81
N GLY A 2 -15.76 -2.64 1.48
CA GLY A 2 -16.78 -3.17 2.37
C GLY A 2 -16.71 -4.69 2.57
N PRO A 3 -17.62 -5.26 3.38
CA PRO A 3 -17.55 -6.68 3.80
C PRO A 3 -17.65 -7.71 2.67
N SER A 4 -18.32 -7.36 1.56
CA SER A 4 -18.50 -8.21 0.37
C SER A 4 -17.49 -7.95 -0.73
N ASP A 5 -16.61 -6.97 -0.59
CA ASP A 5 -15.68 -6.61 -1.66
C ASP A 5 -14.61 -7.70 -1.81
N GLU A 6 -14.39 -8.11 -3.05
CA GLU A 6 -13.31 -9.02 -3.44
C GLU A 6 -12.05 -8.28 -3.89
N GLU A 7 -12.16 -6.97 -4.12
CA GLU A 7 -11.07 -6.09 -4.55
C GLU A 7 -11.10 -4.78 -3.78
N GLY A 8 -9.93 -4.15 -3.63
CA GLY A 8 -9.82 -2.88 -2.92
C GLY A 8 -8.60 -2.09 -3.35
N THR A 9 -8.74 -0.76 -3.36
CA THR A 9 -7.65 0.16 -3.61
C THR A 9 -7.41 1.06 -2.40
N VAL A 10 -6.14 1.44 -2.19
CA VAL A 10 -5.73 2.37 -1.13
C VAL A 10 -4.68 3.32 -1.69
N THR A 11 -4.87 4.62 -1.48
CA THR A 11 -3.82 5.62 -1.66
C THR A 11 -3.26 6.00 -0.30
N PHE A 12 -1.94 5.91 -0.13
CA PHE A 12 -1.27 6.29 1.12
C PHE A 12 0.07 6.98 0.86
N VAL A 13 0.66 7.54 1.93
CA VAL A 13 2.01 8.09 1.93
C VAL A 13 2.82 7.35 2.98
N ALA A 14 3.82 6.57 2.58
CA ALA A 14 4.80 5.98 3.48
C ALA A 14 5.91 6.99 3.76
N SER A 15 6.22 7.21 5.04
CA SER A 15 7.39 7.99 5.45
C SER A 15 8.50 7.03 5.89
N TRP A 16 9.75 7.32 5.50
CA TRP A 16 10.91 6.52 5.87
C TRP A 16 12.06 7.39 6.37
N ARG A 17 12.97 6.75 7.11
CA ARG A 17 14.23 7.35 7.58
C ARG A 17 15.35 6.33 7.45
N ASP A 18 16.43 6.71 6.78
CA ASP A 18 17.67 5.94 6.74
C ASP A 18 18.41 6.12 8.06
N ALA A 19 18.71 5.01 8.72
CA ALA A 19 19.35 5.02 10.04
C ALA A 19 20.84 5.36 9.98
N SER A 20 21.50 5.15 8.84
CA SER A 20 22.94 5.33 8.64
C SER A 20 23.31 6.72 8.11
N THR A 21 22.53 7.26 7.18
CA THR A 21 22.74 8.60 6.59
C THR A 21 21.92 9.67 7.29
N GLY A 22 20.85 9.28 8.00
CA GLY A 22 19.90 10.20 8.60
C GLY A 22 18.92 10.82 7.60
N GLU A 23 19.01 10.47 6.33
CA GLU A 23 18.09 10.93 5.29
C GLU A 23 16.65 10.49 5.60
N THR A 24 15.71 11.31 5.16
CA THR A 24 14.28 11.04 5.31
C THR A 24 13.59 11.25 3.99
N GLY A 25 12.54 10.48 3.74
CA GLY A 25 11.73 10.65 2.54
C GLY A 25 10.30 10.20 2.74
N GLN A 26 9.50 10.50 1.73
CA GLN A 26 8.11 10.06 1.63
C GLN A 26 7.88 9.44 0.26
N MET A 27 6.99 8.45 0.21
CA MET A 27 6.56 7.80 -1.03
C MET A 27 5.04 7.74 -1.04
N ARG A 28 4.42 8.35 -2.05
CA ARG A 28 2.98 8.24 -2.30
C ARG A 28 2.75 7.04 -3.20
N GLU A 29 1.87 6.14 -2.80
CA GLU A 29 1.52 4.95 -3.57
C GLU A 29 0.00 4.81 -3.70
N HIS A 30 -0.44 4.32 -4.85
CA HIS A 30 -1.78 3.79 -5.07
C HIS A 30 -1.69 2.27 -5.28
N SER A 31 -2.16 1.49 -4.31
CA SER A 31 -2.07 0.02 -4.33
C SER A 31 -3.43 -0.65 -4.54
N ARG A 32 -3.41 -1.81 -5.22
CA ARG A 32 -4.55 -2.73 -5.40
C ARG A 32 -4.36 -4.00 -4.59
N PHE A 33 -5.45 -4.48 -4.01
CA PHE A 33 -5.54 -5.70 -3.24
C PHE A 33 -6.70 -6.57 -3.74
N SER A 34 -6.53 -7.89 -3.68
CA SER A 34 -7.63 -8.85 -3.84
C SER A 34 -7.86 -9.66 -2.57
N ARG A 35 -9.10 -10.10 -2.36
CA ARG A 35 -9.48 -10.93 -1.22
C ARG A 35 -9.51 -12.40 -1.64
N ARG A 36 -8.61 -13.20 -1.08
CA ARG A 36 -8.47 -14.64 -1.36
C ARG A 36 -8.69 -15.42 -0.08
N ALA A 37 -9.67 -16.33 -0.08
CA ALA A 37 -10.08 -17.10 1.10
C ALA A 37 -10.30 -16.22 2.34
N GLY A 38 -10.95 -15.06 2.16
CA GLY A 38 -11.26 -14.10 3.23
C GLY A 38 -10.10 -13.19 3.67
N ARG A 39 -8.90 -13.32 3.07
CA ARG A 39 -7.72 -12.52 3.40
C ARG A 39 -7.39 -11.54 2.28
N TRP A 40 -7.03 -10.31 2.63
CA TRP A 40 -6.55 -9.32 1.67
C TRP A 40 -5.09 -9.62 1.30
N VAL A 41 -4.80 -9.61 -0.01
CA VAL A 41 -3.49 -9.88 -0.59
C VAL A 41 -3.13 -8.71 -1.49
N TYR A 42 -1.92 -8.16 -1.33
CA TYR A 42 -1.39 -7.13 -2.24
C TYR A 42 -1.18 -7.72 -3.63
N GLU A 43 -1.58 -6.98 -4.67
CA GLU A 43 -1.36 -7.40 -6.05
C GLU A 43 -0.28 -6.56 -6.70
N TYR A 44 -0.51 -5.25 -6.80
CA TYR A 44 0.43 -4.29 -7.35
C TYR A 44 0.09 -2.89 -6.84
N GLY A 45 1.01 -1.96 -7.05
CA GLY A 45 0.80 -0.55 -6.82
C GLY A 45 1.68 0.28 -7.73
N ALA A 46 1.29 1.54 -7.86
CA ALA A 46 2.02 2.54 -8.62
C ALA A 46 2.43 3.68 -7.68
N ASN A 47 3.66 4.12 -7.83
CA ASN A 47 4.15 5.34 -7.20
C ASN A 47 3.84 6.52 -8.13
N ASP A 48 3.51 7.67 -7.54
CA ASP A 48 3.52 8.96 -8.24
C ASP A 48 4.96 9.49 -8.42
#